data_AF-A0A523PC52-F1
#
_entry.id   AF-A0A523PC52-F1
#
_cell.length_a   1.000
_cell.length_b   1.000
_cell.length_c   1.000
_cell.angle_alpha   90.00
_cell.angle_beta   90.00
_cell.angle_gamma   90.00
#
_symmetry.space_group_name_H-M   'P 1'
#
loop_
_entity.id
_entity.type
_entity.pdbx_description
1 polymer ?
#
loop_
_entity_poly.entity_id
_entity_poly.type
_entity_poly.pdbx_seq_one_letter_code
_entity_poly.pdbx_strand_id
1 'polypeptide(L)'
;MGDGLRTIRVVSADESLLASVSASVESLEGWRVEHVPSQEALAITPPESGDVLLLDSWLGGANVYEFCRMLTGRTKCRTFVVVDGGNEFATAIARFCGATGTLKRPVTASALRTAMAGVGEPSAPLRSEARDTAPTADLPEALFADLRSGEVEPSLVRAVIDAETGLFNYAFLGFKLDEEFKRARRFDQPLACVMLGFEGQASEEVLRDLASIFLESSRDTDILGRFDENSFLFLLPCTGPDGANVMAQRVGEMAQERGLSDLVGDPLVISVGIAIYPHPEIKKREDLFGTAREAFVEARNAGGGVVCST
;
A
#
# COMPACT_ATOMS: atom_id res chain seq x y z
N MET A 1 41.32 16.44 -11.75
CA MET A 1 40.50 17.65 -11.65
C MET A 1 39.36 17.51 -12.64
N GLY A 2 38.27 16.85 -12.22
CA GLY A 2 37.02 16.87 -12.98
C GLY A 2 36.20 18.06 -12.47
N ASP A 3 35.51 18.76 -13.36
CA ASP A 3 34.65 19.91 -13.02
C ASP A 3 33.80 19.56 -11.79
N GLY A 4 33.94 20.33 -10.70
CA GLY A 4 33.29 20.06 -9.40
C GLY A 4 31.77 20.26 -9.38
N LEU A 5 31.09 20.08 -10.52
CA LEU A 5 29.65 20.21 -10.69
C LEU A 5 28.96 18.89 -10.31
N ARG A 6 27.96 18.99 -9.42
CA ARG A 6 27.14 17.85 -9.00
C ARG A 6 25.95 17.67 -9.93
N THR A 7 25.50 16.42 -10.12
CA THR A 7 24.42 16.12 -11.08
C THR A 7 23.10 15.91 -10.36
N ILE A 8 22.05 16.57 -10.86
CA ILE A 8 20.65 16.27 -10.54
C ILE A 8 20.10 15.43 -11.69
N ARG A 9 19.80 14.16 -11.44
CA ARG A 9 19.19 13.29 -12.44
C ARG A 9 17.68 13.31 -12.25
N VAL A 10 16.97 13.82 -13.24
CA VAL A 10 15.50 13.87 -13.26
C VAL A 10 15.01 12.62 -13.97
N VAL A 11 14.47 11.68 -13.21
CA VAL A 11 13.89 10.44 -13.72
C VAL A 11 12.39 10.67 -13.94
N SER A 12 12.00 10.93 -15.19
CA SER A 12 10.63 11.29 -15.54
C SER A 12 10.40 11.15 -17.04
N ALA A 13 9.20 10.72 -17.42
CA ALA A 13 8.72 10.79 -18.81
C ALA A 13 8.04 12.14 -19.13
N ASP A 14 7.82 12.98 -18.12
CA ASP A 14 7.15 14.26 -18.23
C ASP A 14 8.15 15.40 -18.48
N GLU A 15 8.14 15.91 -19.71
CA GLU A 15 8.99 17.03 -20.13
C GLU A 15 8.71 18.33 -19.34
N SER A 16 7.51 18.50 -18.79
CA SER A 16 7.18 19.69 -18.00
C SER A 16 7.92 19.72 -16.66
N LEU A 17 8.12 18.56 -16.04
CA LEU A 17 8.94 18.43 -14.84
C LEU A 17 10.40 18.76 -15.13
N LEU A 18 10.93 18.21 -16.22
CA LEU A 18 12.30 18.50 -16.64
C LEU A 18 12.50 20.00 -16.88
N ALA A 19 11.57 20.67 -17.55
CA ALA A 19 11.61 22.11 -17.78
C ALA A 19 11.57 22.91 -16.46
N SER A 20 10.67 22.54 -15.53
CA SER A 20 10.56 23.16 -14.20
C SER A 20 11.84 23.03 -13.37
N VAL A 21 12.47 21.85 -13.41
CA VAL A 21 13.73 21.60 -12.69
C VAL A 21 14.88 22.35 -13.35
N SER A 22 14.99 22.29 -14.69
CA SER A 22 16.06 22.97 -15.44
C SER A 22 16.05 24.47 -15.19
N ALA A 23 14.88 25.11 -15.30
CA ALA A 23 14.71 26.54 -15.01
C ALA A 23 15.06 26.90 -13.56
N SER A 24 14.76 26.01 -12.60
CA SER A 24 15.10 26.24 -11.19
C SER A 24 16.59 26.07 -10.91
N VAL A 25 17.28 25.18 -11.63
CA VAL A 25 18.71 24.88 -11.43
C VAL A 25 19.61 25.94 -12.06
N GLU A 26 19.16 26.67 -13.08
CA GLU A 26 19.90 27.83 -13.62
C GLU A 26 20.24 28.88 -12.54
N SER A 27 19.41 28.96 -11.48
CA SER A 27 19.63 29.85 -10.33
C SER A 27 20.52 29.25 -9.22
N LEU A 28 21.03 28.03 -9.41
CA LEU A 28 21.86 27.29 -8.45
C LEU A 28 23.28 27.09 -8.99
N GLU A 29 24.27 27.69 -8.34
CA GLU A 29 25.68 27.47 -8.68
C GLU A 29 26.13 26.05 -8.27
N GLY A 30 26.92 25.40 -9.12
CA GLY A 30 27.54 24.11 -8.77
C GLY A 30 26.75 22.86 -9.19
N TRP A 31 25.63 23.02 -9.90
CA TRP A 31 24.74 21.92 -10.26
C TRP A 31 24.41 21.88 -11.75
N ARG A 32 24.27 20.67 -12.29
CA ARG A 32 23.78 20.41 -13.64
C ARG A 32 22.59 19.45 -13.62
N VAL A 33 21.70 19.55 -14.59
CA VAL A 33 20.55 18.66 -14.75
C VAL A 33 20.83 17.64 -15.84
N GLU A 34 20.55 16.37 -15.57
CA GLU A 34 20.56 15.28 -16.54
C GLU A 34 19.16 14.65 -16.59
N HIS A 35 18.60 14.54 -17.80
CA HIS A 35 17.31 13.89 -17.99
C HIS A 35 17.49 12.38 -18.14
N VAL A 36 16.68 11.63 -17.40
CA VAL A 36 16.62 10.17 -17.47
C VAL A 36 15.16 9.80 -17.76
N PRO A 37 14.83 9.31 -18.97
CA PRO A 37 13.43 9.15 -19.38
C PRO A 37 12.72 7.99 -18.66
N SER A 38 13.45 7.02 -18.11
CA SER A 38 12.86 5.85 -17.44
C SER A 38 13.79 5.22 -16.40
N GLN A 39 13.25 4.29 -15.59
CA GLN A 39 14.04 3.52 -14.63
C GLN A 39 15.11 2.65 -15.31
N GLU A 40 14.83 2.11 -16.51
CA GLU A 40 15.76 1.28 -17.28
C GLU A 40 16.94 2.12 -17.79
N ALA A 41 16.68 3.36 -18.21
CA ALA A 41 17.72 4.30 -18.60
C ALA A 41 18.68 4.62 -17.44
N LEU A 42 18.17 4.69 -16.20
CA LEU A 42 18.99 4.88 -15.01
C LEU A 42 19.91 3.67 -14.73
N ALA A 43 19.52 2.46 -15.12
CA ALA A 43 20.36 1.27 -14.98
C ALA A 43 21.52 1.25 -15.99
N ILE A 44 21.32 1.84 -17.18
CA ILE A 44 22.35 1.96 -18.23
C ILE A 44 23.37 3.04 -17.84
N THR A 45 22.91 4.17 -17.31
CA THR A 45 23.75 5.26 -16.82
C THR A 45 23.60 5.37 -15.29
N PRO A 46 24.31 4.53 -14.52
CA PRO A 46 24.16 4.50 -13.08
C PRO A 46 24.60 5.82 -12.44
N PRO A 47 23.92 6.26 -11.36
CA PRO A 47 24.25 7.51 -10.70
C PRO A 47 25.55 7.40 -9.89
N GLU A 48 26.30 8.51 -9.83
CA GLU A 48 27.54 8.59 -9.06
C GLU A 48 27.28 8.95 -7.59
N SER A 49 28.25 8.65 -6.73
CA SER A 49 28.17 8.98 -5.30
C SER A 49 28.13 10.51 -5.13
N GLY A 50 27.01 11.03 -4.63
CA GLY A 50 26.79 12.47 -4.47
C GLY A 50 25.81 13.08 -5.47
N ASP A 51 25.35 12.32 -6.46
CA ASP A 51 24.23 12.71 -7.32
C ASP A 51 22.93 12.82 -6.51
N VAL A 52 22.03 13.70 -6.97
CA VAL A 52 20.66 13.81 -6.45
C VAL A 52 19.70 13.22 -7.48
N LEU A 53 18.87 12.28 -7.04
CA LEU A 53 17.84 11.66 -7.86
C LEU A 53 16.50 12.35 -7.59
N LEU A 54 15.87 12.90 -8.62
CA LEU A 54 14.49 13.39 -8.59
C LEU A 54 13.63 12.40 -9.36
N LEU A 55 12.79 11.67 -8.65
CA LEU A 55 11.93 10.64 -9.22
C LEU A 55 10.53 11.18 -9.38
N ASP A 56 9.98 11.14 -10.59
CA ASP A 56 8.59 11.47 -10.81
C ASP A 56 7.65 10.50 -10.07
N SER A 57 6.50 10.99 -9.61
CA SER A 57 5.43 10.14 -9.07
C SER A 57 4.92 9.14 -10.09
N TRP A 58 4.99 9.49 -11.39
CA TRP A 58 4.53 8.67 -12.50
C TRP A 58 5.66 8.27 -13.45
N LEU A 59 6.28 7.11 -13.20
CA LEU A 59 7.37 6.56 -14.03
C LEU A 59 6.86 5.59 -15.11
N GLY A 60 5.87 6.01 -15.90
CA GLY A 60 5.46 5.27 -17.10
C GLY A 60 5.00 3.82 -16.86
N GLY A 61 4.38 3.53 -15.71
CA GLY A 61 3.88 2.20 -15.34
C GLY A 61 4.64 1.53 -14.20
N ALA A 62 5.75 2.11 -13.72
CA ALA A 62 6.46 1.65 -12.53
C ALA A 62 6.05 2.43 -11.27
N ASN A 63 5.97 1.73 -10.13
CA ASN A 63 5.70 2.36 -8.83
C ASN A 63 6.98 3.05 -8.31
N VAL A 64 6.94 4.38 -8.19
CA VAL A 64 8.09 5.18 -7.73
C VAL A 64 8.60 4.77 -6.34
N TYR A 65 7.72 4.31 -5.45
CA TYR A 65 8.09 3.91 -4.10
C TYR A 65 8.83 2.57 -4.07
N GLU A 66 8.43 1.62 -4.92
CA GLU A 66 9.21 0.39 -5.12
C GLU A 66 10.57 0.70 -5.72
N PHE A 67 10.62 1.66 -6.66
CA PHE A 67 11.88 2.09 -7.25
C PHE A 67 12.82 2.75 -6.22
N CYS A 68 12.29 3.59 -5.32
CA CYS A 68 13.05 4.13 -4.19
C CYS A 68 13.68 3.00 -3.36
N ARG A 69 12.89 1.97 -3.05
CA ARG A 69 13.35 0.83 -2.25
C ARG A 69 14.46 0.04 -2.96
N MET A 70 14.39 -0.08 -4.28
CA MET A 70 15.44 -0.73 -5.07
C MET A 70 16.75 0.08 -5.11
N LEU A 71 16.67 1.42 -5.13
CA LEU A 71 17.84 2.30 -5.10
C LEU A 71 18.51 2.32 -3.71
N THR A 72 17.71 2.15 -2.66
CA THR A 72 18.16 2.16 -1.26
C THR A 72 19.22 1.08 -1.02
N GLY A 73 20.41 1.49 -0.59
CA GLY A 73 21.54 0.59 -0.33
C GLY A 73 22.34 0.16 -1.56
N ARG A 74 21.87 0.48 -2.77
CA ARG A 74 22.61 0.27 -4.03
C ARG A 74 23.28 1.54 -4.53
N THR A 75 22.69 2.70 -4.23
CA THR A 75 23.24 4.01 -4.58
C THR A 75 23.52 4.80 -3.30
N LYS A 76 24.55 5.66 -3.33
CA LYS A 76 24.83 6.64 -2.26
C LYS A 76 24.22 8.01 -2.57
N CYS A 77 23.16 8.01 -3.37
CA CYS A 77 22.53 9.22 -3.87
C CYS A 77 21.42 9.65 -2.92
N ARG A 78 21.17 10.96 -2.83
CA ARG A 78 19.97 11.45 -2.16
C ARG A 78 18.81 11.38 -3.13
N THR A 79 17.78 10.63 -2.78
CA THR A 79 16.61 10.43 -3.62
C THR A 79 15.44 11.27 -3.10
N PHE A 80 14.75 11.97 -3.98
CA PHE A 80 13.51 12.70 -3.67
C PHE A 80 12.41 12.29 -4.65
N VAL A 81 11.21 12.06 -4.13
CA VAL A 81 10.03 11.81 -4.96
C VAL A 81 9.31 13.12 -5.24
N VAL A 82 9.09 13.43 -6.50
CA VAL A 82 8.35 14.60 -6.95
C VAL A 82 6.86 14.25 -6.95
N VAL A 83 6.05 15.00 -6.22
CA VAL A 83 4.64 14.70 -5.97
C VAL A 83 3.75 15.87 -6.36
N ASP A 84 2.54 15.55 -6.80
CA ASP A 84 1.49 16.54 -7.04
C ASP A 84 0.91 17.07 -5.71
N GLY A 85 0.37 18.28 -5.76
CA GLY A 85 -0.32 18.88 -4.61
C GLY A 85 -1.54 18.06 -4.20
N GLY A 86 -1.68 17.77 -2.90
CA GLY A 86 -2.84 17.06 -2.34
C GLY A 86 -2.55 15.69 -1.74
N ASN A 87 -1.37 15.11 -1.94
CA ASN A 87 -1.00 13.83 -1.33
C ASN A 87 -0.27 14.01 0.02
N GLU A 88 -1.04 14.01 1.11
CA GLU A 88 -0.53 14.22 2.47
C GLU A 88 0.39 13.08 2.95
N PHE A 89 0.20 11.86 2.42
CA PHE A 89 0.95 10.67 2.83
C PHE A 89 2.24 10.43 2.05
N ALA A 90 2.41 11.08 0.89
CA ALA A 90 3.52 10.79 -0.02
C ALA A 90 4.90 10.92 0.65
N THR A 91 5.07 11.89 1.56
CA THR A 91 6.33 12.10 2.29
C THR A 91 6.64 10.94 3.22
N ALA A 92 5.64 10.43 3.93
CA ALA A 92 5.81 9.30 4.85
C ALA A 92 6.15 8.02 4.09
N ILE A 93 5.41 7.75 3.00
CA ILE A 93 5.63 6.58 2.16
C ILE A 93 7.01 6.65 1.47
N ALA A 94 7.37 7.79 0.89
CA ALA A 94 8.68 7.98 0.26
C ALA A 94 9.84 7.70 1.23
N ARG A 95 9.77 8.25 2.44
CA ARG A 95 10.80 8.02 3.47
C ARG A 95 10.85 6.57 3.93
N PHE A 96 9.70 5.94 4.12
CA PHE A 96 9.63 4.52 4.47
C PHE A 96 10.27 3.64 3.39
N CYS A 97 10.10 3.99 2.12
CA CYS A 97 10.73 3.33 0.99
C CYS A 97 12.18 3.75 0.73
N GLY A 98 12.79 4.51 1.64
CA GLY A 98 14.21 4.86 1.62
C GLY A 98 14.58 6.11 0.81
N ALA A 99 13.60 6.90 0.36
CA ALA A 99 13.87 8.24 -0.17
C ALA A 99 14.25 9.21 0.96
N THR A 100 15.02 10.24 0.63
CA THR A 100 15.34 11.36 1.53
C THR A 100 14.09 12.15 1.90
N GLY A 101 13.17 12.32 0.95
CA GLY A 101 11.93 13.07 1.13
C GLY A 101 11.18 13.27 -0.17
N THR A 102 10.33 14.30 -0.20
CA THR A 102 9.49 14.65 -1.35
C THR A 102 9.69 16.11 -1.75
N LEU A 103 9.42 16.41 -3.03
CA LEU A 103 9.32 17.76 -3.57
C LEU A 103 7.96 17.93 -4.22
N LYS A 104 7.32 19.08 -4.02
CA LYS A 104 6.01 19.37 -4.63
C LYS A 104 6.19 19.98 -6.02
N ARG A 105 5.31 19.64 -6.95
CA ARG A 105 5.16 20.32 -8.25
C ARG A 105 4.45 21.68 -8.08
N PRO A 106 4.86 22.74 -8.81
CA PRO A 106 6.08 22.84 -9.61
C PRO A 106 7.33 22.90 -8.71
N VAL A 107 8.42 22.26 -9.16
CA VAL A 107 9.68 22.26 -8.40
C VAL A 107 10.30 23.64 -8.47
N THR A 108 10.46 24.29 -7.32
CA THR A 108 11.04 25.64 -7.21
C THR A 108 12.50 25.61 -6.81
N ALA A 109 13.25 26.65 -7.17
CA ALA A 109 14.65 26.82 -6.78
C ALA A 109 14.86 26.81 -5.25
N SER A 110 13.93 27.38 -4.48
CA SER A 110 13.99 27.36 -3.00
C SER A 110 13.84 25.94 -2.44
N ALA A 111 12.90 25.16 -2.99
CA ALA A 111 12.69 23.78 -2.60
C ALA A 111 13.90 22.89 -2.93
N LEU A 112 14.49 23.07 -4.13
CA LEU A 112 15.72 22.39 -4.52
C LEU A 112 16.88 22.75 -3.60
N ARG A 113 17.12 24.04 -3.34
CA ARG A 113 18.18 24.51 -2.45
C ARG A 113 18.06 23.89 -1.05
N THR A 114 16.84 23.81 -0.53
CA THR A 114 16.56 23.20 0.78
C THR A 114 16.79 21.70 0.76
N ALA A 115 16.32 20.98 -0.26
CA ALA A 115 16.53 19.53 -0.42
C ALA A 115 18.01 19.17 -0.60
N MET A 116 18.78 20.06 -1.22
CA MET A 116 20.19 19.86 -1.55
C MET A 116 21.13 20.37 -0.45
N ALA A 117 20.62 21.03 0.58
CA ALA A 117 21.39 21.45 1.75
C ALA A 117 22.05 20.22 2.41
N GLY A 118 23.37 20.26 2.57
CA GLY A 118 24.17 19.16 3.14
C GLY A 118 24.52 18.01 2.19
N VAL A 119 24.23 18.10 0.88
CA VAL A 119 24.75 17.11 -0.08
C VAL A 119 26.29 17.15 -0.04
N GLY A 120 26.95 16.00 0.02
CA GLY A 120 28.42 15.88 0.07
C GLY A 120 29.08 16.08 1.43
N GLU A 121 28.32 16.43 2.48
CA GLU A 121 28.76 16.15 3.84
C GLU A 121 28.63 14.64 4.07
N PRO A 122 29.56 14.01 4.82
CA PRO A 122 29.39 12.62 5.22
C PRO A 122 28.01 12.48 5.85
N SER A 123 27.18 11.56 5.33
CA SER A 123 26.00 11.13 6.08
C SER A 123 26.46 10.91 7.51
N ALA A 124 25.81 11.57 8.47
CA ALA A 124 26.10 11.38 9.88
C ALA A 124 26.31 9.88 10.09
N PRO A 125 27.46 9.45 10.66
CA PRO A 125 27.82 8.04 10.70
C PRO A 125 26.60 7.27 11.19
N LEU A 126 26.29 6.15 10.50
CA LEU A 126 25.31 5.23 11.02
C LEU A 126 25.64 5.03 12.49
N ARG A 127 24.62 5.18 13.33
CA ARG A 127 24.62 5.27 14.80
C ARG A 127 25.19 4.01 15.49
N SER A 128 26.13 3.29 14.88
CA SER A 128 26.87 2.17 15.45
C SER A 128 28.07 2.65 16.28
N GLU A 129 28.81 3.67 15.82
CA GLU A 129 30.02 4.15 16.54
C GLU A 129 29.70 5.03 17.76
N ALA A 130 28.45 5.49 17.89
CA ALA A 130 27.97 6.28 19.03
C ALA A 130 27.17 5.46 20.06
N ARG A 131 27.29 4.12 20.05
CA ARG A 131 26.61 3.27 21.06
C ARG A 131 27.26 3.33 22.44
N ASP A 132 28.58 3.51 22.50
CA ASP A 132 29.30 3.37 23.77
C ASP A 132 29.37 4.67 24.59
N THR A 133 28.99 5.80 24.01
CA THR A 133 29.09 7.12 24.67
C THR A 133 27.83 7.98 24.59
N ALA A 134 26.77 7.53 23.92
CA ALA A 134 25.49 8.21 24.03
C ALA A 134 24.85 7.85 25.39
N PRO A 135 24.21 8.80 26.10
CA PRO A 135 23.25 8.40 27.12
C PRO A 135 22.28 7.44 26.45
N THR A 136 21.97 6.33 27.12
CA THR A 136 20.90 5.41 26.72
C THR A 136 19.77 6.27 26.17
N ALA A 137 19.53 6.19 24.87
CA ALA A 137 18.39 6.88 24.29
C ALA A 137 17.20 6.18 24.91
N ASP A 138 16.72 6.71 26.04
CA ASP A 138 15.43 6.39 26.59
C ASP A 138 14.50 6.53 25.38
N LEU A 139 13.94 5.41 24.94
CA LEU A 139 12.79 5.43 24.05
C LEU A 139 11.86 6.48 24.67
N PRO A 140 11.40 7.49 23.89
CA PRO A 140 10.65 8.59 24.47
C PRO A 140 9.60 7.98 25.39
N GLU A 141 9.54 8.36 26.67
CA GLU A 141 8.56 7.80 27.61
C GLU A 141 7.15 7.86 27.02
N ALA A 142 6.90 8.85 26.16
CA ALA A 142 5.74 8.97 25.28
C ALA A 142 5.47 7.72 24.42
N LEU A 143 6.47 7.18 23.72
CA LEU A 143 6.31 5.99 22.87
C LEU A 143 5.98 4.73 23.69
N PHE A 144 6.54 4.62 24.90
CA PHE A 144 6.18 3.57 25.84
C PHE A 144 4.79 3.80 26.45
N ALA A 145 4.42 5.04 26.70
CA ALA A 145 3.09 5.41 27.16
C ALA A 145 2.04 5.10 26.10
N ASP A 146 2.30 5.39 24.82
CA ASP A 146 1.43 5.09 23.67
C ASP A 146 1.24 3.57 23.49
N LEU A 147 2.34 2.81 23.56
CA LEU A 147 2.27 1.34 23.50
C LEU A 147 1.54 0.74 24.71
N ARG A 148 1.62 1.38 25.88
CA ARG A 148 0.97 0.92 27.13
C ARG A 148 -0.48 1.39 27.24
N SER A 149 -0.83 2.52 26.64
CA SER A 149 -2.19 3.06 26.59
C SER A 149 -3.01 2.37 25.50
N GLY A 150 -2.37 1.83 24.46
CA GLY A 150 -3.05 1.25 23.31
C GLY A 150 -3.75 2.30 22.45
N GLU A 151 -3.50 3.59 22.69
CA GLU A 151 -4.05 4.68 21.90
C GLU A 151 -3.30 4.75 20.57
N VAL A 152 -3.82 4.03 19.58
CA VAL A 152 -3.37 4.20 18.19
C VAL A 152 -3.79 5.60 17.77
N GLU A 153 -2.81 6.41 17.35
CA GLU A 153 -3.03 7.71 16.72
C GLU A 153 -4.24 7.63 15.76
N PRO A 154 -5.35 8.36 16.03
CA PRO A 154 -6.60 8.24 15.27
C PRO A 154 -6.42 8.46 13.75
N SER A 155 -5.33 9.13 13.37
CA SER A 155 -4.94 9.43 12.00
C SER A 155 -4.59 8.18 11.18
N LEU A 156 -3.85 7.21 11.75
CA LEU A 156 -3.43 6.00 11.02
C LEU A 156 -4.58 4.99 10.90
N VAL A 157 -5.39 4.83 11.94
CA VAL A 157 -6.56 3.94 11.93
C VAL A 157 -7.54 4.38 10.85
N ARG A 158 -7.81 5.69 10.74
CA ARG A 158 -8.66 6.24 9.68
C ARG A 158 -8.10 6.06 8.27
N ALA A 159 -6.77 5.97 8.12
CA ALA A 159 -6.14 5.77 6.81
C ALA A 159 -6.26 4.33 6.30
N VAL A 160 -6.51 3.35 7.17
CA VAL A 160 -6.59 1.92 6.82
C VAL A 160 -8.00 1.34 6.90
N ILE A 161 -8.96 2.10 7.42
CA ILE A 161 -10.35 1.68 7.62
C ILE A 161 -11.29 2.39 6.63
N ASP A 162 -12.32 1.69 6.18
CA ASP A 162 -13.46 2.23 5.44
C ASP A 162 -14.43 2.95 6.40
N ALA A 163 -14.76 4.19 6.11
CA ALA A 163 -15.52 5.05 7.03
C ALA A 163 -16.97 4.61 7.26
N GLU A 164 -17.57 3.95 6.26
CA GLU A 164 -18.98 3.53 6.31
C GLU A 164 -19.15 2.21 7.09
N THR A 165 -18.21 1.28 6.94
CA THR A 165 -18.30 -0.07 7.49
C THR A 165 -17.41 -0.33 8.70
N GLY A 166 -16.35 0.46 8.91
CA GLY A 166 -15.36 0.22 9.96
C GLY A 166 -14.41 -0.95 9.67
N LEU A 167 -14.53 -1.61 8.51
CA LEU A 167 -13.64 -2.69 8.05
C LEU A 167 -12.39 -2.12 7.38
N PHE A 168 -11.41 -2.96 7.05
CA PHE A 168 -10.24 -2.47 6.30
C PHE A 168 -10.60 -1.98 4.90
N ASN A 169 -9.91 -0.94 4.44
CA ASN A 169 -10.07 -0.47 3.07
C ASN A 169 -9.27 -1.33 2.06
N TYR A 170 -9.59 -1.16 0.78
CA TYR A 170 -8.96 -1.90 -0.31
C TYR A 170 -7.42 -1.77 -0.34
N ALA A 171 -6.88 -0.59 -0.05
CA ALA A 171 -5.43 -0.36 -0.06
C ALA A 171 -4.73 -1.22 1.00
N PHE A 172 -5.31 -1.31 2.20
CA PHE A 172 -4.78 -2.13 3.28
C PHE A 172 -4.97 -3.63 3.00
N LEU A 173 -6.11 -4.03 2.42
CA LEU A 173 -6.37 -5.41 1.99
C LEU A 173 -5.31 -5.90 0.99
N GLY A 174 -4.95 -5.07 0.01
CA GLY A 174 -3.93 -5.42 -0.99
C GLY A 174 -2.57 -5.71 -0.35
N PHE A 175 -2.18 -4.92 0.65
CA PHE A 175 -0.97 -5.15 1.45
C PHE A 175 -1.07 -6.45 2.26
N LYS A 176 -2.20 -6.68 2.94
CA LYS A 176 -2.40 -7.87 3.78
C LYS A 176 -2.48 -9.17 2.98
N LEU A 177 -3.05 -9.15 1.79
CA LEU A 177 -3.07 -10.31 0.89
C LEU A 177 -1.66 -10.76 0.53
N ASP A 178 -0.75 -9.83 0.24
CA ASP A 178 0.65 -10.16 -0.06
C ASP A 178 1.38 -10.74 1.17
N GLU A 179 1.15 -10.16 2.35
CA GLU A 179 1.72 -10.63 3.62
C GLU A 179 1.25 -12.05 3.96
N GLU A 180 -0.06 -12.28 3.98
CA GLU A 180 -0.64 -13.57 4.34
C GLU A 180 -0.36 -14.65 3.30
N PHE A 181 -0.33 -14.33 2.01
CA PHE A 181 0.04 -15.30 0.98
C PHE A 181 1.49 -15.77 1.14
N LYS A 182 2.43 -14.84 1.39
CA LYS A 182 3.83 -15.19 1.67
C LYS A 182 3.95 -16.04 2.93
N ARG A 183 3.19 -15.72 3.98
CA ARG A 183 3.15 -16.48 5.23
C ARG A 183 2.61 -17.89 5.01
N ALA A 184 1.45 -18.03 4.38
CA ALA A 184 0.82 -19.31 4.04
C ALA A 184 1.78 -20.22 3.27
N ARG A 185 2.43 -19.67 2.24
CA ARG A 185 3.45 -20.38 1.45
C ARG A 185 4.69 -20.76 2.27
N ARG A 186 5.13 -19.90 3.19
CA ARG A 186 6.34 -20.14 4.00
C ARG A 186 6.14 -21.26 5.03
N PHE A 187 4.93 -21.36 5.57
CA PHE A 187 4.58 -22.30 6.64
C PHE A 187 3.75 -23.49 6.18
N ASP A 188 3.45 -23.59 4.88
CA ASP A 188 2.61 -24.64 4.28
C ASP A 188 1.24 -24.73 4.98
N GLN A 189 0.63 -23.57 5.20
CA GLN A 189 -0.67 -23.43 5.85
C GLN A 189 -1.72 -23.00 4.83
N PRO A 190 -2.97 -23.48 4.99
CA PRO A 190 -4.03 -23.09 4.08
C PRO A 190 -4.40 -21.62 4.29
N LEU A 191 -4.71 -20.92 3.21
CA LEU A 191 -5.22 -19.55 3.24
C LEU A 191 -6.44 -19.49 2.33
N ALA A 192 -7.60 -19.17 2.90
CA ALA A 192 -8.80 -18.92 2.13
C ALA A 192 -8.89 -17.44 1.76
N CYS A 193 -9.21 -17.17 0.51
CA CYS A 193 -9.58 -15.85 0.01
C CYS A 193 -11.06 -15.91 -0.36
N VAL A 194 -11.87 -15.10 0.30
CA VAL A 194 -13.32 -15.07 0.12
C VAL A 194 -13.71 -13.70 -0.41
N MET A 195 -14.26 -13.65 -1.62
CA MET A 195 -14.89 -12.46 -2.17
C MET A 195 -16.40 -12.59 -1.99
N LEU A 196 -16.99 -11.63 -1.30
CA LEU A 196 -18.41 -11.62 -0.96
C LEU A 196 -19.01 -10.31 -1.46
N GLY A 197 -20.25 -10.34 -1.94
CA GLY A 197 -20.93 -9.12 -2.34
C GLY A 197 -22.41 -9.35 -2.58
N PHE A 198 -23.10 -8.26 -2.85
CA PHE A 198 -24.54 -8.26 -3.12
C PHE A 198 -24.87 -7.42 -4.36
N GLU A 199 -26.13 -7.46 -4.78
CA GLU A 199 -26.66 -6.60 -5.84
C GLU A 199 -27.55 -5.49 -5.28
N GLY A 200 -27.72 -4.40 -6.03
CA GLY A 200 -28.43 -3.21 -5.58
C GLY A 200 -27.54 -2.24 -4.81
N GLN A 201 -28.18 -1.33 -4.08
CA GLN A 201 -27.54 -0.33 -3.22
C GLN A 201 -28.02 -0.51 -1.79
N ALA A 202 -27.10 -0.46 -0.83
CA ALA A 202 -27.42 -0.54 0.59
C ALA A 202 -27.30 0.84 1.24
N SER A 203 -28.11 1.12 2.26
CA SER A 203 -27.88 2.27 3.12
C SER A 203 -26.63 2.07 3.98
N GLU A 204 -26.09 3.16 4.51
CA GLU A 204 -24.96 3.09 5.45
C GLU A 204 -25.29 2.22 6.69
N GLU A 205 -26.54 2.22 7.13
CA GLU A 205 -27.03 1.40 8.24
C GLU A 205 -26.94 -0.09 7.90
N VAL A 206 -27.41 -0.48 6.72
CA VAL A 206 -27.35 -1.88 6.24
C VAL A 206 -25.90 -2.33 6.02
N LEU A 207 -25.03 -1.44 5.53
CA LEU A 207 -23.59 -1.70 5.41
C LEU A 207 -22.92 -1.94 6.77
N ARG A 208 -23.31 -1.19 7.81
CA ARG A 208 -22.83 -1.42 9.18
C ARG A 208 -23.37 -2.72 9.78
N ASP A 209 -24.62 -3.07 9.50
CA ASP A 209 -25.21 -4.34 9.94
C ASP A 209 -24.51 -5.54 9.28
N LEU A 210 -24.21 -5.45 7.98
CA LEU A 210 -23.38 -6.43 7.28
C LEU A 210 -21.99 -6.54 7.90
N ALA A 211 -21.32 -5.41 8.17
CA ALA A 211 -20.02 -5.42 8.83
C ALA A 211 -20.06 -6.08 10.22
N SER A 212 -21.12 -5.84 10.99
CA SER A 212 -21.37 -6.51 12.28
C SER A 212 -21.53 -8.02 12.11
N ILE A 213 -22.30 -8.49 11.12
CA ILE A 213 -22.42 -9.92 10.81
C ILE A 213 -21.06 -10.53 10.47
N PHE A 214 -20.26 -9.85 9.66
CA PHE A 214 -18.95 -10.35 9.25
C PHE A 214 -18.01 -10.50 10.44
N LEU A 215 -17.96 -9.48 11.31
CA LEU A 215 -17.15 -9.51 12.53
C LEU A 215 -17.57 -10.64 13.47
N GLU A 216 -18.88 -10.81 13.71
CA GLU A 216 -19.44 -11.91 14.52
C GLU A 216 -19.18 -13.30 13.92
N SER A 217 -19.05 -13.39 12.59
CA SER A 217 -18.80 -14.64 11.86
C SER A 217 -17.32 -14.97 11.70
N SER A 218 -16.43 -14.05 12.05
CA SER A 218 -14.98 -14.14 11.85
C SER A 218 -14.20 -14.38 13.13
N ARG A 219 -12.94 -14.81 13.00
CA ARG A 219 -11.97 -14.90 14.09
C ARG A 219 -11.15 -13.63 14.18
N ASP A 220 -10.55 -13.37 15.33
CA ASP A 220 -9.64 -12.23 15.55
C ASP A 220 -8.44 -12.19 14.58
N THR A 221 -8.08 -13.33 13.99
CA THR A 221 -6.98 -13.45 13.03
C THR A 221 -7.41 -13.22 11.58
N ASP A 222 -8.70 -13.19 11.31
CA ASP A 222 -9.23 -13.02 9.97
C ASP A 222 -9.13 -11.54 9.57
N ILE A 223 -8.84 -11.28 8.30
CA ILE A 223 -8.68 -9.93 7.78
C ILE A 223 -9.86 -9.64 6.88
N LEU A 224 -10.73 -8.75 7.34
CA LEU A 224 -11.96 -8.36 6.65
C LEU A 224 -11.84 -6.94 6.12
N GLY A 225 -12.21 -6.73 4.87
CA GLY A 225 -12.23 -5.39 4.32
C GLY A 225 -13.25 -5.19 3.21
N ARG A 226 -13.57 -3.93 2.98
CA ARG A 226 -14.41 -3.49 1.87
C ARG A 226 -13.55 -3.36 0.62
N PHE A 227 -13.96 -4.07 -0.42
CA PHE A 227 -13.27 -4.09 -1.70
C PHE A 227 -13.77 -2.97 -2.61
N ASP A 228 -15.09 -2.83 -2.73
CA ASP A 228 -15.77 -1.77 -3.48
C ASP A 228 -17.12 -1.40 -2.83
N GLU A 229 -17.99 -0.72 -3.57
CA GLU A 229 -19.28 -0.23 -3.05
C GLU A 229 -20.18 -1.34 -2.49
N ASN A 230 -20.18 -2.53 -3.11
CA ASN A 230 -21.08 -3.64 -2.75
C ASN A 230 -20.36 -4.98 -2.55
N SER A 231 -19.03 -4.97 -2.55
CA SER A 231 -18.19 -6.16 -2.42
C SER A 231 -17.16 -6.01 -1.30
N PHE A 232 -16.85 -7.14 -0.68
CA PHE A 232 -15.95 -7.32 0.43
C PHE A 232 -14.95 -8.42 0.10
N LEU A 233 -13.78 -8.34 0.73
CA LEU A 233 -12.73 -9.34 0.59
C LEU A 233 -12.26 -9.77 1.97
N PHE A 234 -12.33 -11.07 2.23
CA PHE A 234 -11.87 -11.67 3.47
C PHE A 234 -10.68 -12.58 3.19
N LEU A 235 -9.66 -12.45 4.04
CA LEU A 235 -8.52 -13.37 4.07
C LEU A 235 -8.61 -14.14 5.38
N LEU A 236 -8.67 -15.47 5.28
CA LEU A 236 -8.82 -16.36 6.42
C LEU A 236 -7.56 -17.22 6.55
N PRO A 237 -6.55 -16.79 7.33
CA PRO A 237 -5.36 -17.59 7.57
C PRO A 237 -5.71 -18.92 8.22
N CYS A 238 -4.91 -19.96 7.92
CA CYS A 238 -5.07 -21.30 8.48
C CYS A 238 -6.47 -21.91 8.25
N THR A 239 -7.15 -21.52 7.17
CA THR A 239 -8.52 -21.95 6.89
C THR A 239 -8.61 -22.66 5.54
N GLY A 240 -9.06 -23.91 5.57
CA GLY A 240 -9.32 -24.72 4.38
C GLY A 240 -10.74 -24.54 3.82
N PRO A 241 -11.11 -25.32 2.80
CA PRO A 241 -12.37 -25.16 2.07
C PRO A 241 -13.60 -25.30 2.96
N ASP A 242 -13.64 -26.30 3.85
CA ASP A 242 -14.80 -26.52 4.72
C ASP A 242 -15.05 -25.34 5.66
N GLY A 243 -13.99 -24.80 6.26
CA GLY A 243 -14.07 -23.66 7.16
C GLY A 243 -14.53 -22.38 6.45
N ALA A 244 -14.02 -22.16 5.24
CA ALA A 244 -14.43 -21.02 4.41
C ALA A 244 -15.91 -21.11 3.99
N ASN A 245 -16.37 -22.30 3.59
CA ASN A 245 -17.78 -22.53 3.23
C ASN A 245 -18.72 -22.34 4.42
N VAL A 246 -18.35 -22.85 5.61
CA VAL A 246 -19.15 -22.67 6.83
C VAL A 246 -19.28 -21.19 7.20
N MET A 247 -18.20 -20.42 7.10
CA MET A 247 -18.25 -18.98 7.34
C MET A 247 -19.16 -18.28 6.32
N ALA A 248 -19.01 -18.59 5.02
CA ALA A 248 -19.83 -18.01 3.95
C ALA A 248 -21.33 -18.30 4.13
N GLN A 249 -21.68 -19.54 4.47
CA GLN A 249 -23.07 -19.93 4.75
C GLN A 249 -23.64 -19.19 5.96
N ARG A 250 -22.87 -19.13 7.05
CA ARG A 250 -23.27 -18.41 8.27
C ARG A 250 -23.57 -16.94 8.00
N VAL A 251 -22.71 -16.27 7.21
CA VAL A 251 -22.94 -14.87 6.83
C VAL A 251 -24.25 -14.71 6.06
N GLY A 252 -24.52 -15.60 5.10
CA GLY A 252 -25.76 -15.62 4.35
C GLY A 252 -27.00 -15.82 5.23
N GLU A 253 -26.95 -16.80 6.13
CA GLU A 253 -28.03 -17.09 7.07
C GLU A 253 -28.30 -15.90 8.01
N MET A 254 -27.25 -15.33 8.61
CA MET A 254 -27.39 -14.18 9.52
C MET A 254 -27.94 -12.93 8.81
N ALA A 255 -27.54 -12.69 7.55
CA ALA A 255 -28.09 -11.58 6.77
C ALA A 255 -29.59 -11.76 6.49
N GLN A 256 -30.02 -12.99 6.19
CA GLN A 256 -31.43 -13.32 6.01
C GLN A 256 -32.22 -13.23 7.32
N GLU A 257 -31.67 -13.73 8.43
CA GLU A 257 -32.30 -13.67 9.76
C GLU A 257 -32.50 -12.24 10.25
N ARG A 258 -31.53 -11.35 9.98
CA ARG A 258 -31.65 -9.91 10.26
C ARG A 258 -32.58 -9.18 9.28
N GLY A 259 -33.04 -9.85 8.22
CA GLY A 259 -33.97 -9.29 7.24
C GLY A 259 -33.37 -8.11 6.46
N LEU A 260 -32.07 -8.15 6.18
CA LEU A 260 -31.40 -7.05 5.49
C LEU A 260 -31.92 -6.91 4.06
N SER A 261 -32.25 -5.68 3.68
CA SER A 261 -32.76 -5.32 2.36
C SER A 261 -31.93 -4.21 1.74
N ASP A 262 -31.99 -4.10 0.41
CA ASP A 262 -31.43 -2.97 -0.31
C ASP A 262 -32.28 -1.68 -0.12
N LEU A 263 -31.86 -0.58 -0.74
CA LEU A 263 -32.53 0.72 -0.66
C LEU A 263 -33.93 0.74 -1.29
N VAL A 264 -34.25 -0.24 -2.14
CA VAL A 264 -35.55 -0.37 -2.81
C VAL A 264 -36.49 -1.32 -2.07
N GLY A 265 -35.98 -2.02 -1.04
CA GLY A 265 -36.73 -2.92 -0.17
C GLY A 265 -36.65 -4.39 -0.57
N ASP A 266 -35.81 -4.73 -1.55
CA ASP A 266 -35.60 -6.12 -1.96
C ASP A 266 -34.61 -6.82 -1.01
N PRO A 267 -34.83 -8.10 -0.64
CA PRO A 267 -33.90 -8.84 0.21
C PRO A 267 -32.49 -8.89 -0.37
N LEU A 268 -31.48 -8.70 0.48
CA LEU A 268 -30.08 -8.79 0.06
C LEU A 268 -29.71 -10.22 -0.33
N VAL A 269 -29.43 -10.42 -1.61
CA VAL A 269 -28.92 -11.68 -2.15
C VAL A 269 -27.39 -11.66 -2.15
N ILE A 270 -26.80 -12.43 -1.24
CA ILE A 270 -25.34 -12.52 -1.11
C ILE A 270 -24.78 -13.55 -2.08
N SER A 271 -23.77 -13.13 -2.83
CA SER A 271 -22.93 -13.98 -3.70
C SER A 271 -21.55 -14.10 -3.08
N VAL A 272 -20.99 -15.31 -3.07
CA VAL A 272 -19.69 -15.60 -2.46
C VAL A 272 -18.84 -16.47 -3.38
N GLY A 273 -17.62 -16.01 -3.65
CA GLY A 273 -16.57 -16.76 -4.32
C GLY A 273 -15.43 -17.07 -3.37
N ILE A 274 -15.01 -18.32 -3.32
CA ILE A 274 -13.96 -18.80 -2.42
C ILE A 274 -12.84 -19.43 -3.24
N ALA A 275 -11.59 -19.03 -2.98
CA ALA A 275 -10.40 -19.75 -3.44
C ALA A 275 -9.50 -20.11 -2.26
N ILE A 276 -8.87 -21.27 -2.34
CA ILE A 276 -8.01 -21.79 -1.27
C ILE A 276 -6.59 -21.96 -1.78
N TYR A 277 -5.61 -21.43 -1.06
CA TYR A 277 -4.21 -21.86 -1.17
C TYR A 277 -3.94 -22.96 -0.12
N PRO A 278 -3.15 -24.01 -0.42
CA PRO A 278 -2.54 -24.33 -1.72
C PRO A 278 -3.54 -24.91 -2.73
N HIS A 279 -3.37 -24.55 -4.01
CA HIS A 279 -4.12 -25.07 -5.15
C HIS A 279 -3.17 -25.20 -6.37
N PRO A 280 -3.31 -26.21 -7.26
CA PRO A 280 -2.40 -26.42 -8.39
C PRO A 280 -2.23 -25.20 -9.32
N GLU A 281 -3.29 -24.40 -9.46
CA GLU A 281 -3.30 -23.21 -10.32
C GLU A 281 -2.84 -21.93 -9.62
N ILE A 282 -2.70 -21.95 -8.28
CA ILE A 282 -2.39 -20.76 -7.48
C ILE A 282 -0.90 -20.73 -7.12
N LYS A 283 -0.13 -19.91 -7.84
CA LYS A 283 1.34 -19.78 -7.68
C LYS A 283 1.76 -18.46 -7.05
N LYS A 284 0.98 -17.41 -7.25
CA LYS A 284 1.17 -16.05 -6.72
C LYS A 284 -0.14 -15.51 -6.14
N ARG A 285 -0.05 -14.43 -5.37
CA ARG A 285 -1.22 -13.83 -4.68
C ARG A 285 -2.31 -13.39 -5.66
N GLU A 286 -1.93 -12.97 -6.86
CA GLU A 286 -2.86 -12.54 -7.91
C GLU A 286 -3.72 -13.71 -8.42
N ASP A 287 -3.16 -14.93 -8.44
CA ASP A 287 -3.91 -16.12 -8.83
C ASP A 287 -4.97 -16.44 -7.77
N LEU A 288 -4.62 -16.34 -6.48
CA LEU A 288 -5.56 -16.58 -5.37
C LEU A 288 -6.75 -15.61 -5.41
N PHE A 289 -6.47 -14.32 -5.60
CA PHE A 289 -7.52 -13.31 -5.76
C PHE A 289 -8.31 -13.52 -7.05
N GLY A 290 -7.64 -13.82 -8.16
CA GLY A 290 -8.27 -14.07 -9.46
C GLY A 290 -9.28 -15.22 -9.40
N THR A 291 -8.88 -16.36 -8.83
CA THR A 291 -9.75 -17.52 -8.67
C THR A 291 -10.94 -17.22 -7.75
N ALA A 292 -10.74 -16.49 -6.64
CA ALA A 292 -11.84 -16.11 -5.75
C ALA A 292 -12.85 -15.18 -6.46
N ARG A 293 -12.34 -14.25 -7.27
CA ARG A 293 -13.17 -13.35 -8.08
C ARG A 293 -13.95 -14.10 -9.16
N GLU A 294 -13.35 -15.06 -9.85
CA GLU A 294 -14.02 -15.88 -10.85
C GLU A 294 -15.18 -16.67 -10.23
N ALA A 295 -14.94 -17.32 -9.10
CA ALA A 295 -15.98 -17.99 -8.32
C ALA A 295 -17.10 -17.02 -7.87
N PHE A 296 -16.73 -15.80 -7.48
CA PHE A 296 -17.71 -14.78 -7.06
C PHE A 296 -18.60 -14.33 -8.22
N VAL A 297 -18.02 -14.15 -9.41
CA VAL A 297 -18.79 -13.82 -10.62
C VAL A 297 -19.71 -14.98 -11.01
N GLU A 298 -19.25 -16.23 -10.86
CA GLU A 298 -20.10 -17.41 -11.08
C GLU A 298 -21.29 -17.43 -10.12
N ALA A 299 -21.05 -17.20 -8.82
CA ALA A 299 -22.12 -17.12 -7.81
C ALA A 299 -23.13 -16.00 -8.15
N ARG A 300 -22.65 -14.82 -8.56
CA ARG A 300 -23.50 -13.70 -8.95
C ARG A 300 -24.37 -14.05 -10.16
N ASN A 301 -23.77 -14.65 -11.19
CA ASN A 301 -24.50 -15.07 -12.40
C ASN A 301 -25.54 -16.18 -12.13
N ALA A 302 -25.33 -16.98 -11.08
CA ALA A 302 -26.28 -17.99 -10.62
C ALA A 302 -27.45 -17.41 -9.79
N GLY A 303 -27.44 -16.10 -9.51
CA GLY A 303 -28.44 -15.44 -8.67
C GLY A 303 -28.16 -15.56 -7.17
N GLY A 304 -26.89 -15.70 -6.78
CA GLY A 304 -26.44 -15.78 -5.39
C GLY A 304 -25.88 -17.14 -4.99
N GLY A 305 -25.49 -17.24 -3.72
CA GLY A 305 -24.97 -18.48 -3.13
C GLY A 305 -23.44 -18.50 -3.02
N VAL A 306 -22.90 -19.70 -2.79
CA VAL A 306 -21.47 -19.91 -2.52
C VAL A 306 -20.86 -20.81 -3.59
N VAL A 307 -19.81 -20.33 -4.24
CA VAL A 307 -18.99 -21.09 -5.18
C VAL A 307 -17.57 -21.19 -4.63
N CYS A 308 -17.03 -22.40 -4.58
CA CYS A 308 -15.71 -22.67 -4.03
C CYS A 308 -14.82 -23.38 -5.06
N SER A 309 -13.66 -22.79 -5.34
CA SER A 309 -12.61 -23.37 -6.17
C SER A 309 -11.53 -23.97 -5.28
N THR A 310 -11.40 -25.29 -5.32
CA THR A 310 -10.57 -26.11 -4.40
C THR A 310 -9.69 -27.11 -5.12
#